data_AF-A0A955YTN0-F1
#
_entry.id   AF-A0A955YTN0-F1
#
_cell.length_a   1.000
_cell.length_b   1.000
_cell.length_c   1.000
_cell.angle_alpha   90.00
_cell.angle_beta   90.00
_cell.angle_gamma   90.00
#
_symmetry.space_group_name_H-M   'P 1'
#
loop_
_entity.id
_entity.type
_entity.pdbx_description
1 polymer ?
#
loop_
_entity_poly.entity_id
_entity_poly.type
_entity_poly.pdbx_seq_one_letter_code
_entity_poly.pdbx_strand_id
1 'polypeptide(L)'
;GSAGSTCEADTQNDIENCGSCGHLCQLPGAFPVCQAGECRVESCAQGFYDLDGDPTNGCEYACEVPVIGAEICDGIDNDCDGDVDLADSDLMPPTDLCNTTAGTPCETAVAVCLGAQGWGCDYPTGVETDQGFVRTLETKCDGIDGNCDGTVDETFLDLGKPCDDGGIGVCRDSGEVV
;
A
#
# COMPACT_ATOMS: atom_id res chain seq x y z
N GLY A 1 5.42 -53.37 45.62
CA GLY A 1 4.47 -52.85 44.63
C GLY A 1 4.82 -51.42 44.38
N SER A 2 5.27 -51.10 43.15
CA SER A 2 5.33 -49.72 42.68
C SER A 2 4.56 -49.71 41.38
N ALA A 3 3.33 -49.20 41.45
CA ALA A 3 2.60 -48.76 40.27
C ALA A 3 3.38 -47.56 39.74
N GLY A 4 4.26 -47.80 38.77
CA GLY A 4 4.67 -46.74 37.85
C GLY A 4 3.38 -46.32 37.15
N SER A 5 2.92 -45.11 37.43
CA SER A 5 1.72 -44.53 36.86
C SER A 5 1.89 -44.43 35.34
N THR A 6 1.53 -45.50 34.64
CA THR A 6 1.21 -45.45 33.22
C THR A 6 -0.01 -44.57 33.13
N CYS A 7 0.12 -43.43 32.46
CA CYS A 7 -1.04 -42.62 32.18
C CYS A 7 -1.98 -43.41 31.25
N GLU A 8 -3.21 -43.58 31.70
CA GLU A 8 -4.26 -44.34 30.98
C GLU A 8 -4.99 -43.44 29.96
N ALA A 9 -4.41 -42.27 29.63
CA ALA A 9 -5.00 -41.30 28.72
C ALA A 9 -4.74 -41.67 27.25
N ASP A 10 -5.65 -41.27 26.36
CA ASP A 10 -5.51 -41.53 24.93
C ASP A 10 -4.49 -40.56 24.30
N THR A 11 -3.23 -40.96 24.30
CA THR A 11 -2.16 -40.14 23.70
C THR A 11 -2.30 -39.90 22.19
N GLN A 12 -3.23 -40.56 21.49
CA GLN A 12 -3.38 -40.42 20.05
C GLN A 12 -4.41 -39.37 19.64
N ASN A 13 -5.42 -39.11 20.48
CA ASN A 13 -6.54 -38.21 20.13
C ASN A 13 -7.02 -37.33 21.28
N ASP A 14 -6.43 -37.46 22.47
CA ASP A 14 -6.74 -36.58 23.60
C ASP A 14 -5.92 -35.31 23.54
N ILE A 15 -6.61 -34.17 23.42
CA ILE A 15 -6.01 -32.85 23.36
C ILE A 15 -5.23 -32.50 24.63
N GLU A 16 -5.59 -33.06 25.79
CA GLU A 16 -4.91 -32.81 27.08
C GLU A 16 -3.71 -33.75 27.32
N ASN A 17 -3.53 -34.77 26.48
CA ASN A 17 -2.52 -35.83 26.64
C ASN A 17 -1.84 -36.21 25.31
N CYS A 18 -1.73 -35.29 24.36
CA CYS A 18 -1.34 -35.62 22.99
C CYS A 18 0.13 -36.01 22.87
N GLY A 19 0.43 -37.19 22.32
CA GLY A 19 1.79 -37.74 22.17
C GLY A 19 2.46 -38.15 23.49
N SER A 20 2.11 -37.51 24.61
CA SER A 20 2.52 -37.88 25.95
C SER A 20 1.55 -37.33 27.00
N CYS A 21 1.52 -37.94 28.16
CA CYS A 21 0.51 -37.58 29.15
C CYS A 21 0.80 -36.28 29.87
N GLY A 22 -0.25 -35.47 30.03
CA GLY A 22 -0.15 -34.08 30.46
C GLY A 22 0.39 -33.13 29.39
N HIS A 23 0.59 -33.60 28.14
CA HIS A 23 0.93 -32.73 27.02
C HIS A 23 -0.34 -32.15 26.40
N LEU A 24 -0.75 -31.00 26.94
CA LEU A 24 -1.83 -30.21 26.37
C LEU A 24 -1.39 -29.63 25.02
N CYS A 25 -2.16 -29.91 23.96
CA CYS A 25 -2.00 -29.22 22.71
C CYS A 25 -2.42 -27.75 22.84
N GLN A 26 -1.44 -26.86 22.76
CA GLN A 26 -1.65 -25.42 22.69
C GLN A 26 -0.93 -24.88 21.46
N LEU A 27 -1.71 -24.40 20.50
CA LEU A 27 -1.20 -23.76 19.29
C LEU A 27 -1.68 -22.29 19.30
N PRO A 28 -0.76 -21.31 19.29
CA PRO A 28 -1.10 -19.89 19.17
C PRO A 28 -2.03 -19.61 17.99
N GLY A 29 -3.03 -18.74 18.20
CA GLY A 29 -3.92 -18.30 17.12
C GLY A 29 -4.79 -19.38 16.49
N ALA A 30 -4.79 -20.61 17.01
CA ALA A 30 -5.45 -21.76 16.39
C ALA A 30 -6.38 -22.50 17.36
N PHE A 31 -7.32 -23.24 16.78
CA PHE A 31 -8.03 -24.34 17.45
C PHE A 31 -7.24 -25.63 17.21
N PRO A 32 -6.54 -26.16 18.22
CA PRO A 32 -5.72 -27.35 18.04
C PRO A 32 -6.55 -28.64 18.12
N VAL A 33 -6.10 -29.66 17.40
CA VAL A 33 -6.57 -31.05 17.53
C VAL A 33 -5.40 -31.98 17.79
N CYS A 34 -5.61 -33.02 18.59
CA CYS A 34 -4.66 -34.12 18.68
C CYS A 34 -5.00 -35.17 17.63
N GLN A 35 -4.07 -35.44 16.72
CA GLN A 35 -4.27 -36.45 15.68
C GLN A 35 -3.02 -37.31 15.55
N ALA A 36 -3.19 -38.61 15.77
CA ALA A 36 -2.13 -39.61 15.73
C ALA A 36 -0.96 -39.31 16.70
N GLY A 37 -1.25 -38.62 17.81
CA GLY A 37 -0.27 -38.25 18.83
C GLY A 37 0.55 -37.00 18.52
N GLU A 38 0.11 -36.20 17.54
CA GLU A 38 0.69 -34.90 17.21
C GLU A 38 -0.38 -33.81 17.31
N CYS A 39 0.00 -32.67 17.87
CA CYS A 39 -0.84 -31.48 17.84
C CYS A 39 -0.85 -30.93 16.40
N ARG A 40 -2.04 -30.63 15.89
CA ARG A 40 -2.27 -30.07 14.56
C ARG A 40 -3.25 -28.91 14.65
N VAL A 41 -3.18 -28.00 13.70
CA VAL A 41 -4.18 -26.96 13.48
C VAL A 41 -5.44 -27.60 12.88
N GLU A 42 -6.58 -27.51 13.57
CA GLU A 42 -7.89 -27.86 12.99
C GLU A 42 -8.42 -26.68 12.17
N SER A 43 -8.34 -25.47 12.74
CA SER A 43 -8.67 -24.21 12.08
C SER A 43 -8.00 -23.05 12.82
N CYS A 44 -7.77 -21.94 12.13
CA CYS A 44 -7.34 -20.72 12.78
C CYS A 44 -8.48 -20.04 13.54
N ALA A 45 -8.13 -19.39 14.64
CA ALA A 45 -9.02 -18.44 15.29
C ALA A 45 -9.32 -17.27 14.35
N GLN A 46 -10.44 -16.58 14.59
CA GLN A 46 -10.80 -15.41 13.79
C GLN A 46 -9.67 -14.37 13.84
N GLY A 47 -9.26 -13.88 12.66
CA GLY A 47 -8.19 -12.90 12.51
C GLY A 47 -6.77 -13.49 12.59
N PHE A 48 -6.65 -14.82 12.58
CA PHE A 48 -5.36 -15.51 12.52
C PHE A 48 -5.24 -16.36 11.25
N TYR A 49 -4.02 -16.42 10.72
CA TYR A 49 -3.69 -17.10 9.47
C TYR A 49 -2.41 -17.92 9.67
N ASP A 50 -2.39 -19.11 9.07
CA ASP A 50 -1.23 -20.00 9.01
C ASP A 50 -0.56 -19.77 7.64
N LEU A 51 0.56 -19.05 7.65
CA LEU A 51 1.25 -18.62 6.42
C LEU A 51 2.30 -19.63 5.95
N ASP A 52 2.89 -20.39 6.88
CA ASP A 52 3.96 -21.35 6.55
C ASP A 52 3.46 -22.80 6.41
N GLY A 53 2.22 -23.07 6.84
CA GLY A 53 1.59 -24.38 6.79
C GLY A 53 2.18 -25.37 7.80
N ASP A 54 2.97 -24.91 8.78
CA ASP A 54 3.53 -25.76 9.80
C ASP A 54 2.44 -26.11 10.84
N PRO A 55 2.04 -27.39 10.97
CA PRO A 55 0.95 -27.75 11.87
C PRO A 55 1.32 -27.62 13.36
N THR A 56 2.57 -27.26 13.70
CA THR A 56 3.12 -27.33 15.05
C THR A 56 3.33 -25.98 15.73
N ASN A 57 3.30 -24.87 14.98
CA ASN A 57 3.42 -23.50 15.49
C ASN A 57 2.08 -22.75 15.53
N GLY A 58 1.03 -23.24 14.85
CA GLY A 58 -0.32 -22.70 14.97
C GLY A 58 -0.75 -21.85 13.78
N CYS A 59 -1.38 -20.70 14.06
CA CYS A 59 -1.68 -19.68 13.07
C CYS A 59 -0.98 -18.40 13.53
N GLU A 60 0.21 -18.16 13.00
CA GLU A 60 1.21 -17.25 13.54
C GLU A 60 0.89 -15.80 13.21
N TYR A 61 0.10 -15.59 12.16
CA TYR A 61 -0.12 -14.27 11.60
C TYR A 61 -1.46 -13.70 12.03
N ALA A 62 -1.42 -12.60 12.78
CA ALA A 62 -2.60 -11.86 13.20
C ALA A 62 -2.91 -10.76 12.19
N CYS A 63 -4.04 -10.89 11.50
CA CYS A 63 -4.51 -9.97 10.48
C CYS A 63 -5.99 -9.64 10.73
N GLU A 64 -6.24 -8.41 11.18
CA GLU A 64 -7.59 -7.95 11.53
C GLU A 64 -8.09 -6.95 10.47
N VAL A 65 -8.68 -7.48 9.41
CA VAL A 65 -9.37 -6.67 8.39
C VAL A 65 -10.88 -6.90 8.39
N PRO A 66 -11.70 -5.87 8.08
CA PRO A 66 -13.16 -6.01 8.08
C PRO A 66 -13.67 -7.05 7.07
N VAL A 67 -13.00 -7.14 5.92
CA VAL A 67 -13.32 -8.05 4.81
C VAL A 67 -12.00 -8.43 4.15
N ILE A 68 -11.79 -9.73 3.93
CA ILE A 68 -10.67 -10.23 3.13
C ILE A 68 -10.95 -9.94 1.67
N GLY A 69 -10.05 -9.19 1.04
CA GLY A 69 -10.15 -8.71 -0.33
C GLY A 69 -8.90 -9.04 -1.12
N ALA A 70 -8.79 -8.46 -2.31
CA ALA A 70 -7.49 -8.32 -2.96
C ALA A 70 -6.73 -7.18 -2.29
N GLU A 71 -5.41 -7.21 -2.36
CA GLU A 71 -4.60 -6.14 -1.81
C GLU A 71 -4.92 -4.79 -2.46
N ILE A 72 -5.01 -3.76 -1.62
CA ILE A 72 -5.12 -2.37 -2.03
C ILE A 72 -4.03 -1.55 -1.35
N CYS A 73 -3.62 -0.46 -2.01
CA CYS A 73 -2.68 0.47 -1.40
C CYS A 73 -3.35 1.24 -0.26
N ASP A 74 -3.28 0.73 0.97
CA ASP A 74 -3.80 1.40 2.16
C ASP A 74 -2.96 1.17 3.44
N GLY A 75 -1.80 0.50 3.33
CA GLY A 75 -0.95 0.21 4.47
C GLY A 75 -1.38 -1.00 5.29
N ILE A 76 -2.33 -1.78 4.81
CA ILE A 76 -2.92 -2.93 5.48
C ILE A 76 -2.89 -4.12 4.52
N ASP A 77 -2.43 -5.26 5.02
CA ASP A 77 -2.58 -6.54 4.34
C ASP A 77 -4.08 -6.92 4.26
N ASN A 78 -4.68 -6.75 3.09
CA ASN A 78 -6.12 -6.90 2.89
C ASN A 78 -6.52 -8.34 2.52
N ASP A 79 -5.58 -9.16 2.09
CA ASP A 79 -5.81 -10.55 1.72
C ASP A 79 -5.27 -11.55 2.78
N CYS A 80 -4.52 -11.02 3.75
CA CYS A 80 -3.91 -11.65 4.90
C CYS A 80 -2.86 -12.72 4.53
N ASP A 81 -2.09 -12.51 3.47
CA ASP A 81 -1.03 -13.43 3.03
C ASP A 81 0.35 -13.17 3.66
N GLY A 82 0.49 -12.06 4.40
CA GLY A 82 1.69 -11.68 5.13
C GLY A 82 2.54 -10.59 4.46
N ASP A 83 2.23 -10.22 3.22
CA ASP A 83 2.81 -9.06 2.56
C ASP A 83 1.88 -7.83 2.65
N VAL A 84 2.44 -6.63 2.50
CA VAL A 84 1.69 -5.36 2.63
C VAL A 84 2.09 -4.44 1.50
N ASP A 85 1.08 -3.88 0.81
CA ASP A 85 1.20 -2.91 -0.26
C ASP A 85 2.29 -3.30 -1.29
N LEU A 86 3.39 -2.54 -1.35
CA LEU A 86 4.49 -2.70 -2.29
C LEU A 86 5.36 -3.94 -2.01
N ALA A 87 5.24 -4.52 -0.83
CA ALA A 87 5.84 -5.82 -0.55
C ALA A 87 5.01 -6.94 -1.19
N ASP A 88 3.72 -6.70 -1.43
CA ASP A 88 2.81 -7.65 -2.03
C ASP A 88 2.92 -7.66 -3.57
N SER A 89 2.94 -8.87 -4.11
CA SER A 89 2.99 -9.13 -5.54
C SER A 89 1.63 -9.12 -6.22
N ASP A 90 0.55 -9.24 -5.46
CA ASP A 90 -0.82 -9.20 -5.98
C ASP A 90 -1.34 -7.75 -6.15
N LEU A 91 -0.68 -6.76 -5.54
CA LEU A 91 -1.06 -5.35 -5.58
C LEU A 91 -1.09 -4.84 -7.02
N MET A 92 -2.30 -4.57 -7.50
CA MET A 92 -2.52 -4.07 -8.85
C MET A 92 -2.66 -2.54 -8.87
N PRO A 93 -1.75 -1.82 -9.56
CA PRO A 93 -1.88 -0.37 -9.70
C PRO A 93 -3.06 0.01 -10.61
N PRO A 94 -3.80 1.08 -10.27
CA PRO A 94 -4.87 1.59 -11.11
C PRO A 94 -4.32 2.14 -12.44
N THR A 95 -4.99 1.81 -13.55
CA THR A 95 -4.55 2.20 -14.90
C THR A 95 -4.88 3.64 -15.29
N ASP A 96 -5.93 4.21 -14.71
CA ASP A 96 -6.50 5.51 -15.11
C ASP A 96 -6.41 6.56 -13.97
N LEU A 97 -5.45 6.40 -13.06
CA LEU A 97 -5.30 7.31 -11.92
C LEU A 97 -4.57 8.62 -12.29
N CYS A 98 -3.51 8.51 -13.09
CA CYS A 98 -2.59 9.60 -13.36
C CYS A 98 -2.92 10.29 -14.68
N ASN A 99 -2.84 11.63 -14.70
CA ASN A 99 -2.78 12.36 -15.96
C ASN A 99 -1.55 11.89 -16.75
N THR A 100 -1.78 11.35 -17.96
CA THR A 100 -0.73 10.86 -18.88
C THR A 100 -0.89 11.49 -20.27
N THR A 101 -1.35 12.75 -20.32
CA THR A 101 -1.61 13.47 -21.58
C THR A 101 -0.37 13.45 -22.48
N ALA A 102 -0.53 12.86 -23.67
CA ALA A 102 0.57 12.68 -24.61
C ALA A 102 1.14 14.02 -25.09
N GLY A 103 2.47 14.12 -25.18
CA GLY A 103 3.17 15.35 -25.54
C GLY A 103 3.37 16.34 -24.39
N THR A 104 2.89 16.02 -23.18
CA THR A 104 3.16 16.77 -21.95
C THR A 104 4.25 16.08 -21.13
N PRO A 105 4.85 16.76 -20.13
CA PRO A 105 5.77 16.11 -19.19
C PRO A 105 5.14 14.94 -18.42
N CYS A 106 3.80 14.88 -18.33
CA CYS A 106 3.09 13.83 -17.62
C CYS A 106 2.93 12.51 -18.40
N GLU A 107 3.30 12.44 -19.69
CA GLU A 107 3.10 11.25 -20.53
C GLU A 107 3.67 9.95 -19.92
N THR A 108 4.74 10.05 -19.13
CA THR A 108 5.39 8.90 -18.48
C THR A 108 5.03 8.73 -17.00
N ALA A 109 4.00 9.42 -16.51
CA ALA A 109 3.59 9.32 -15.11
C ALA A 109 3.07 7.90 -14.80
N VAL A 110 3.42 7.40 -13.62
CA VAL A 110 3.03 6.06 -13.15
C VAL A 110 2.35 6.15 -11.79
N ALA A 111 1.37 5.29 -11.56
CA ALA A 111 0.76 5.16 -10.24
C ALA A 111 1.77 4.54 -9.27
N VAL A 112 1.88 5.12 -8.08
CA VAL A 112 2.75 4.67 -6.99
C VAL A 112 1.93 4.53 -5.72
N CYS A 113 2.20 3.48 -4.96
CA CYS A 113 1.57 3.32 -3.66
C CYS A 113 2.32 4.16 -2.61
N LEU A 114 1.60 5.02 -1.90
CA LEU A 114 2.14 5.91 -0.87
C LEU A 114 1.85 5.38 0.55
N GLY A 115 1.67 4.07 0.68
CA GLY A 115 1.23 3.37 1.90
C GLY A 115 -0.17 3.81 2.30
N ALA A 116 -0.37 4.12 3.59
CA ALA A 116 -1.66 4.56 4.13
C ALA A 116 -2.24 5.86 3.54
N GLN A 117 -1.48 6.60 2.72
CA GLN A 117 -2.01 7.73 1.96
C GLN A 117 -2.76 7.30 0.69
N GLY A 118 -2.67 6.03 0.32
CA GLY A 118 -3.26 5.48 -0.88
C GLY A 118 -2.39 5.67 -2.12
N TRP A 119 -3.04 5.47 -3.26
CA TRP A 119 -2.39 5.67 -4.55
C TRP A 119 -2.14 7.16 -4.83
N GLY A 120 -0.94 7.47 -5.30
CA GLY A 120 -0.59 8.73 -5.92
C GLY A 120 0.12 8.51 -7.26
N CYS A 121 0.60 9.58 -7.87
CA CYS A 121 1.30 9.53 -9.14
C CYS A 121 2.72 10.07 -9.00
N ASP A 122 3.68 9.33 -9.56
CA ASP A 122 5.05 9.80 -9.74
C ASP A 122 5.12 10.62 -11.03
N TYR A 123 5.29 11.93 -10.86
CA TYR A 123 5.39 12.89 -11.94
C TYR A 123 6.83 13.38 -12.10
N PRO A 124 7.30 13.62 -13.35
CA PRO A 124 8.62 14.19 -13.57
C PRO A 124 8.81 15.57 -12.94
N THR A 125 10.07 15.95 -12.73
CA THR A 125 10.42 17.29 -12.24
C THR A 125 9.89 18.38 -13.16
N GLY A 126 9.29 19.42 -12.59
CA GLY A 126 8.66 20.52 -13.34
C GLY A 126 7.14 20.45 -13.28
N VAL A 127 6.57 19.24 -13.24
CA VAL A 127 5.13 19.05 -12.99
C VAL A 127 4.79 19.52 -11.59
N GLU A 128 3.76 20.35 -11.49
CA GLU A 128 3.29 20.89 -10.24
C GLU A 128 2.22 19.98 -9.64
N THR A 129 2.52 19.40 -8.50
CA THR A 129 1.62 18.44 -7.85
C THR A 129 1.05 18.98 -6.54
N ASP A 130 -0.11 18.44 -6.16
CA ASP A 130 -0.69 18.57 -4.84
C ASP A 130 -1.16 17.18 -4.40
N GLN A 131 -0.67 16.73 -3.25
CA GLN A 131 -0.98 15.40 -2.69
C GLN A 131 -0.79 14.23 -3.68
N GLY A 132 0.22 14.31 -4.56
CA GLY A 132 0.53 13.25 -5.53
C GLY A 132 -0.30 13.32 -6.83
N PHE A 133 -1.10 14.36 -7.03
CA PHE A 133 -1.84 14.60 -8.26
C PHE A 133 -1.41 15.91 -8.92
N VAL A 134 -1.50 15.99 -10.24
CA VAL A 134 -1.19 17.24 -10.95
C VAL A 134 -2.17 18.34 -10.53
N ARG A 135 -1.64 19.55 -10.34
CA ARG A 135 -2.47 20.74 -10.07
C ARG A 135 -3.28 21.10 -11.30
N THR A 136 -4.40 21.77 -11.11
CA THR A 136 -5.22 22.26 -12.22
C THR A 136 -4.71 23.57 -12.82
N LEU A 137 -3.78 24.23 -12.15
CA LEU A 137 -3.27 25.55 -12.51
C LEU A 137 -1.76 25.52 -12.47
N GLU A 138 -1.12 25.93 -13.57
CA GLU A 138 0.31 26.20 -13.61
C GLU A 138 0.60 27.55 -12.94
N THR A 139 1.54 27.55 -12.00
CA THR A 139 1.91 28.69 -11.15
C THR A 139 3.36 29.14 -11.36
N LYS A 140 4.09 28.47 -12.25
CA LYS A 140 5.48 28.79 -12.62
C LYS A 140 5.53 29.19 -14.07
N CYS A 141 6.41 30.14 -14.36
CA CYS A 141 6.74 30.56 -15.72
C CYS A 141 8.12 29.97 -16.06
N ASP A 142 8.20 28.66 -16.22
CA ASP A 142 9.46 27.94 -16.43
C ASP A 142 9.56 27.21 -17.78
N GLY A 143 8.57 27.42 -18.66
CA GLY A 143 8.54 26.83 -19.99
C GLY A 143 8.21 25.34 -19.98
N ILE A 144 7.71 24.82 -18.86
CA ILE A 144 7.25 23.44 -18.69
C ILE A 144 5.75 23.49 -18.49
N ASP A 145 5.01 22.64 -19.22
CA ASP A 145 3.59 22.38 -18.97
C ASP A 145 3.44 21.69 -17.60
N GLY A 146 3.25 22.50 -16.57
CA GLY A 146 3.30 22.13 -15.16
C GLY A 146 1.99 21.51 -14.66
N ASN A 147 0.87 21.78 -15.34
CA ASN A 147 -0.43 21.18 -15.06
C ASN A 147 -0.84 20.08 -16.04
N CYS A 148 -0.03 19.85 -17.07
CA CYS A 148 -0.19 18.83 -18.10
C CYS A 148 -1.51 18.97 -18.87
N ASP A 149 -1.89 20.20 -19.21
CA ASP A 149 -3.09 20.51 -19.99
C ASP A 149 -2.82 20.68 -21.51
N GLY A 150 -1.54 20.60 -21.91
CA GLY A 150 -1.07 20.74 -23.28
C GLY A 150 -0.69 22.17 -23.67
N THR A 151 -0.77 23.12 -22.73
CA THR A 151 -0.26 24.48 -22.87
C THR A 151 0.89 24.72 -21.89
N VAL A 152 1.70 25.74 -22.17
CA VAL A 152 2.90 26.06 -21.37
C VAL A 152 2.72 27.49 -20.89
N ASP A 153 2.97 27.73 -19.60
CA ASP A 153 2.91 29.04 -18.95
C ASP A 153 1.57 29.78 -19.18
N GLU A 154 0.42 29.08 -19.27
CA GLU A 154 -0.85 29.66 -19.75
C GLU A 154 -1.49 30.68 -18.78
N THR A 155 -1.09 30.65 -17.52
CA THR A 155 -1.53 31.62 -16.51
C THR A 155 -0.76 32.94 -16.60
N PHE A 156 0.34 32.96 -17.37
CA PHE A 156 1.17 34.12 -17.62
C PHE A 156 0.80 34.77 -18.95
N LEU A 157 -0.46 35.19 -19.07
CA LEU A 157 -1.03 35.80 -20.29
C LEU A 157 -0.29 37.06 -20.77
N ASP A 158 0.42 37.72 -19.86
CA ASP A 158 1.20 38.91 -20.13
C ASP A 158 2.64 38.60 -20.54
N LEU A 159 3.12 37.35 -20.43
CA LEU A 159 4.46 36.95 -20.86
C LEU A 159 4.66 37.26 -22.35
N GLY A 160 5.75 37.97 -22.66
CA GLY A 160 6.02 38.43 -24.03
C GLY A 160 5.16 39.62 -24.48
N LYS A 161 4.26 40.14 -23.64
CA LYS A 161 3.52 41.37 -23.97
C LYS A 161 4.41 42.59 -23.76
N PRO A 162 4.24 43.64 -24.58
CA PRO A 162 4.88 44.91 -24.31
C PRO A 162 4.38 45.46 -22.98
N CYS A 163 5.30 45.74 -22.06
CA CYS A 163 5.00 46.52 -20.87
C CYS A 163 5.45 47.96 -21.08
N ASP A 164 4.66 48.89 -20.56
CA ASP A 164 4.92 50.32 -20.61
C ASP A 164 4.60 50.85 -19.21
N ASP A 165 5.55 51.55 -18.60
CA ASP A 165 5.39 52.12 -17.26
C ASP A 165 4.39 53.30 -17.24
N GLY A 166 3.83 53.67 -18.39
CA GLY A 166 2.86 54.76 -18.53
C GLY A 166 3.50 56.14 -18.39
N GLY A 167 4.83 56.21 -18.40
CA GLY A 167 5.59 57.46 -18.39
C GLY A 167 5.35 58.29 -19.64
N ILE A 168 5.31 59.61 -19.50
CA ILE A 168 5.24 60.55 -20.63
C ILE A 168 6.62 61.20 -20.81
N GLY A 169 7.25 61.02 -21.98
CA GLY A 169 8.52 61.66 -22.34
C GLY A 169 9.74 60.73 -22.23
N VAL A 170 10.92 61.31 -22.04
CA VAL A 170 12.23 60.61 -22.11
C VAL A 170 12.49 59.58 -21.00
N CYS A 171 11.56 59.43 -20.06
CA CYS A 171 11.58 58.43 -18.99
C CYS A 171 10.57 57.30 -19.21
N ARG A 172 9.83 57.29 -20.33
CA ARG A 172 8.98 56.17 -20.70
C ARG A 172 9.87 54.96 -20.98
N ASP A 173 9.75 53.94 -20.16
CA ASP A 173 10.45 52.68 -20.38
C ASP A 173 9.47 51.69 -21.02
N SER A 174 9.90 51.07 -22.11
CA SER A 174 9.12 50.05 -22.82
C SER A 174 9.92 48.76 -22.79
N GLY A 175 9.33 47.73 -22.20
CA GLY A 175 9.94 46.42 -22.09
C GLY A 175 9.04 45.34 -22.65
N GLU A 176 9.51 44.11 -22.51
CA GLU A 176 8.71 42.91 -22.68
C GLU A 176 8.58 42.30 -21.28
N VAL A 177 7.38 41.83 -20.93
CA VAL A 177 7.19 41.08 -19.68
C VAL A 177 7.98 39.78 -19.82
N VAL A 178 8.94 39.60 -18.92
CA VAL A 178 9.86 38.44 -18.83
C VAL A 178 9.67 37.69 -17.53
#